data_AF-A0A2P2D1F2-F1
#
_entry.id   AF-A0A2P2D1F2-F1
#
_cell.length_a   1.000
_cell.length_b   1.000
_cell.length_c   1.000
_cell.angle_alpha   90.00
_cell.angle_beta   90.00
_cell.angle_gamma   90.00
#
_symmetry.space_group_name_H-M   'P 1'
#
loop_
_entity.id
_entity.type
_entity.pdbx_description
1 polymer ?
#
loop_
_entity_poly.entity_id
_entity_poly.type
_entity_poly.pdbx_seq_one_letter_code
_entity_poly.pdbx_strand_id
1 'polypeptide(L)' 'MGFVLQELAEENQTVKGIIIALEDDPKIKRALAVTQNIEFYRYQIQFKLLKS' A
#
# COMPACT_ATOMS: atom_id res chain seq x y z
N MET A 1 3.59 4.91 11.77
CA MET A 1 2.49 4.02 12.22
C MET A 1 2.15 4.22 13.69
N GLY A 2 3.12 4.39 14.60
CA GLY A 2 2.86 4.57 16.04
C GLY A 2 1.85 5.68 16.40
N PHE A 3 2.01 6.88 15.84
CA PHE A 3 1.07 7.99 16.07
C PHE A 3 -0.37 7.66 15.63
N VAL A 4 -0.56 7.13 14.42
CA VAL A 4 -1.89 6.78 13.90
C VAL A 4 -2.52 5.66 14.71
N LEU A 5 -1.73 4.68 15.15
CA LEU A 5 -2.22 3.59 15.99
C LEU A 5 -2.60 4.06 17.40
N GLN A 6 -1.85 5.02 17.98
CA GLN A 6 -2.09 5.50 19.34
C GLN A 6 -3.19 6.57 19.43
N GLU A 7 -3.30 7.43 18.42
CA GLU A 7 -4.16 8.62 18.48
C GLU A 7 -5.47 8.47 17.69
N LEU A 8 -5.54 7.53 16.73
CA LEU A 8 -6.67 7.43 15.80
C LEU A 8 -7.29 6.03 15.73
N ALA A 9 -6.58 4.97 16.11
CA ALA A 9 -7.11 3.62 16.08
C ALA A 9 -7.73 3.26 17.43
N GLU A 10 -8.95 2.73 17.40
CA GLU A 10 -9.59 2.14 18.58
C GLU A 10 -8.91 0.80 18.96
N GLU A 11 -9.15 0.29 20.18
CA GLU A 11 -8.48 -0.91 20.72
C GLU A 11 -8.60 -2.16 19.84
N ASN A 12 -9.61 -2.19 18.96
CA ASN A 12 -9.90 -3.32 18.07
C ASN A 12 -9.45 -3.08 16.62
N GLN A 13 -8.82 -1.94 16.34
CA GLN A 13 -8.43 -1.52 15.01
C GLN A 13 -6.93 -1.71 14.78
N THR A 14 -6.58 -2.13 13.57
CA THR A 14 -5.19 -2.31 13.18
C THR A 14 -4.84 -1.34 12.06
N VAL A 15 -3.62 -0.80 12.12
CA VAL A 15 -3.10 0.11 11.09
C VAL A 15 -2.19 -0.68 10.16
N LYS A 16 -2.53 -0.66 8.87
CA LYS A 16 -1.68 -1.19 7.79
C LYS A 16 -1.19 -0.07 6.89
N GLY A 17 0.11 -0.07 6.59
CA GLY A 17 0.67 0.78 5.56
C GLY A 17 0.47 0.15 4.19
N ILE A 18 0.04 0.93 3.19
CA ILE A 18 -0.10 0.47 1.82
C ILE A 18 0.70 1.39 0.90
N ILE A 19 1.56 0.80 0.07
CA ILE A 19 2.29 1.50 -0.99
C ILE A 19 1.73 1.06 -2.34
N ILE A 20 1.36 2.02 -3.17
CA ILE A 20 0.77 1.78 -4.50
C ILE A 20 1.72 2.34 -5.55
N ALA A 21 2.20 1.49 -6.46
CA ALA A 21 3.14 1.89 -7.52
C ALA A 21 2.66 1.46 -8.91
N LEU A 22 3.16 2.12 -9.95
CA LEU A 22 2.91 1.76 -11.35
C LEU A 22 3.72 0.53 -11.77
N GLU A 23 4.95 0.44 -11.29
CA GLU A 23 5.89 -0.63 -11.61
C GLU A 23 6.26 -1.44 -10.36
N ASP A 24 6.53 -2.71 -10.57
CA ASP A 24 7.01 -3.61 -9.52
C ASP A 24 8.54 -3.59 -9.49
N ASP A 25 9.12 -2.55 -8.88
CA ASP A 25 10.58 -2.43 -8.75
C ASP A 25 11.08 -3.32 -7.59
N PRO A 26 11.92 -4.35 -7.87
CA PRO A 26 12.49 -5.21 -6.84
C PRO A 26 13.35 -4.48 -5.81
N LYS A 27 13.95 -3.34 -6.18
CA LYS A 27 14.73 -2.50 -5.26
C LYS A 27 13.83 -1.85 -4.23
N ILE A 28 12.67 -1.34 -4.65
CA ILE A 28 11.67 -0.75 -3.75
C ILE A 28 11.13 -1.83 -2.80
N LYS A 29 10.78 -3.02 -3.32
CA LYS A 29 10.37 -4.15 -2.48
C LYS A 29 11.44 -4.55 -1.45
N ARG A 30 12.71 -4.61 -1.85
CA ARG A 30 13.82 -4.93 -0.91
C ARG A 30 14.04 -3.83 0.13
N ALA A 31 13.96 -2.56 -0.27
CA ALA A 31 14.09 -1.44 0.66
C ALA A 31 12.96 -1.41 1.70
N LEU A 32 11.78 -1.94 1.35
CA LEU A 32 10.61 -2.02 2.23
C LEU A 32 10.53 -3.31 3.06
N ALA A 33 11.33 -4.34 2.72
CA ALA A 33 11.33 -5.61 3.44
C ALA A 33 11.75 -5.48 4.92
N VAL A 34 12.45 -4.40 5.26
CA VAL A 34 12.87 -4.09 6.65
C VAL A 34 11.76 -3.47 7.50
N THR A 35 10.69 -2.96 6.88
CA THR A 35 9.54 -2.36 7.56
C THR A 35 8.40 -3.36 7.71
N GLN A 36 8.00 -3.63 8.96
CA GLN A 36 6.86 -4.51 9.29
C GLN A 36 5.52 -3.82 8.95
N ASN A 37 4.48 -4.59 8.61
CA ASN A 37 3.10 -4.10 8.32
C ASN A 37 2.94 -3.12 7.15
N ILE A 38 3.81 -3.18 6.13
CA ILE A 38 3.63 -2.45 4.87
C ILE A 38 3.36 -3.44 3.74
N GLU A 39 2.23 -3.26 3.05
CA GLU A 39 1.86 -4.04 1.85
C GLU A 39 2.12 -3.23 0.58
N PHE A 40 2.60 -3.90 -0.47
CA PHE A 40 2.91 -3.27 -1.76
C PHE A 40 1.93 -3.75 -2.83
N TYR A 41 1.27 -2.79 -3.48
CA TYR A 41 0.30 -3.04 -4.54
C TYR A 41 0.74 -2.34 -5.83
N ARG A 42 0.42 -2.96 -6.96
CA ARG A 42 0.56 -2.34 -8.27
C ARG A 42 -0.82 -1.96 -8.79
N TYR A 43 -1.02 -0.71 -9.17
CA TYR A 43 -2.28 -0.32 -9.81
C TYR A 43 -2.24 -0.66 -11.30
N GLN A 44 -3.38 -1.11 -11.83
CA GLN A 44 -3.54 -1.42 -13.24
C GLN A 44 -4.67 -0.57 -13.81
N ILE A 45 -4.37 0.22 -14.84
CA ILE A 45 -5.39 0.96 -15.58
C ILE A 45 -5.95 0.03 -16.66
N GLN A 46 -7.26 -0.20 -16.63
CA GLN A 46 -7.95 -1.00 -17.64
C GLN A 46 -8.87 -0.09 -18.44
N PHE A 47 -8.55 0.09 -19.73
CA PHE A 47 -9.34 0.91 -20.63
C PHE A 47 -10.05 0.03 -21.65
N LYS A 48 -11.34 0.28 -21.88
CA LYS A 48 -12.14 -0.38 -22.91
C LYS A 48 -12.80 0.70 -23.77
N LEU A 49 -12.45 0.72 -25.06
CA LEU A 49 -13.05 1.64 -26.02
C LEU A 49 -14.43 1.12 -26.42
N LEU A 50 -15.46 1.94 -26.27
CA LEU A 50 -16.82 1.64 -26.70
C LEU A 50 -17.18 2.54 -27.88
N LYS A 51 -17.85 1.96 -28.88
CA LYS A 51 -18.33 2.70 -30.05
C LYS A 51 -19.63 3.42 -29.68
N SER A 52 -19.74 4.70 -30.06
CA SER A 52 -20.98 5.48 -29.97
C SER A 52 -21.94 5.14 -31.09
#